data_AF-A0A9X1TDB3-F1
#
_entry.id   AF-A0A9X1TDB3-F1
#
_cell.length_a   1.000
_cell.length_b   1.000
_cell.length_c   1.000
_cell.angle_alpha   90.00
_cell.angle_beta   90.00
_cell.angle_gamma   90.00
#
_symmetry.space_group_name_H-M   'P 1'
#
loop_
_entity.id
_entity.type
_entity.pdbx_description
1 polymer ?
#
loop_
_entity_poly.entity_id
_entity_poly.type
_entity_poly.pdbx_seq_one_letter_code
_entity_poly.pdbx_strand_id
1 'polypeptide(L)'
;MRKIILATTFILTALGSYAQKSEIFAPGGKAIKGYDVVAFFKDAGPVAGADSLSYQYKDAQWLFANRANLDAFKANPDMYMPQYGGYCAYGTSQGHKAPTETDTWTIVNDKLYFNYNQKVKENWSKKWDELIRKADTEWPLIKDKQ
;
A
#
# COMPACT_ATOMS: atom_id res chain seq x y z
N MET A 1 -27.49 19.47 -54.64
CA MET A 1 -27.93 18.44 -53.66
C MET A 1 -26.79 18.25 -52.67
N ARG A 2 -26.94 18.73 -51.43
CA ARG A 2 -25.94 18.64 -50.36
C ARG A 2 -26.21 17.38 -49.54
N LYS A 3 -25.25 16.46 -49.45
CA LYS A 3 -25.21 15.45 -48.38
C LYS A 3 -23.95 15.72 -47.58
N ILE A 4 -24.12 16.31 -46.39
CA ILE A 4 -23.05 16.43 -45.40
C ILE A 4 -23.27 15.28 -44.41
N ILE A 5 -22.37 14.30 -44.43
CA ILE A 5 -22.35 13.20 -43.49
C ILE A 5 -21.52 13.69 -42.29
N LEU A 6 -22.17 13.92 -41.14
CA LEU A 6 -21.47 14.11 -39.87
C LEU A 6 -20.98 12.72 -39.40
N ALA A 7 -19.68 12.50 -39.46
CA ALA A 7 -19.04 11.37 -38.80
C ALA A 7 -18.57 11.83 -37.41
N THR A 8 -19.29 11.41 -36.37
CA THR A 8 -18.94 11.69 -34.97
C THR A 8 -17.95 10.62 -34.52
N THR A 9 -16.66 10.94 -34.50
CA THR A 9 -15.61 10.04 -34.00
C THR A 9 -15.64 10.01 -32.48
N PHE A 10 -16.05 8.89 -31.90
CA PHE A 10 -15.98 8.63 -30.46
C PHE A 10 -14.52 8.25 -30.13
N ILE A 11 -13.75 9.17 -29.54
CA ILE A 11 -12.39 8.88 -29.06
C ILE A 11 -12.52 8.11 -27.75
N LEU A 12 -12.28 6.81 -27.82
CA LEU A 12 -12.14 5.94 -26.66
C LEU A 12 -10.77 6.23 -26.03
N THR A 13 -10.71 7.08 -25.00
CA THR A 13 -9.49 7.22 -24.20
C THR A 13 -9.31 5.94 -23.39
N ALA A 14 -8.39 5.07 -23.82
CA ALA A 14 -7.94 3.96 -23.01
C ALA A 14 -7.27 4.52 -21.74
N LEU A 15 -7.93 4.35 -20.59
CA LEU A 15 -7.29 4.52 -19.30
C LEU A 15 -6.25 3.41 -19.17
N GLY A 16 -5.01 3.72 -19.51
CA GLY A 16 -3.89 2.84 -19.21
C GLY A 16 -3.80 2.68 -17.69
N SER A 17 -4.07 1.47 -17.19
CA SER A 17 -3.73 1.10 -15.82
C SER A 17 -2.22 1.17 -15.67
N TYR A 18 -1.71 2.24 -15.09
CA TYR A 18 -0.32 2.34 -14.70
C TYR A 18 -0.05 1.29 -13.62
N ALA A 19 0.60 0.19 -13.99
CA ALA A 19 1.21 -0.71 -13.02
C ALA A 19 2.11 0.11 -12.09
N GLN A 20 1.87 0.01 -10.79
CA GLN A 20 2.40 0.94 -9.81
C GLN A 20 3.89 0.67 -9.55
N LYS A 21 4.75 1.40 -10.26
CA LYS A 21 6.20 1.50 -10.00
C LYS A 21 6.53 2.03 -8.59
N SER A 22 5.53 2.48 -7.83
CA SER A 22 5.72 3.09 -6.51
C SER A 22 6.26 2.10 -5.48
N GLU A 23 7.15 2.62 -4.64
CA GLU A 23 7.63 2.00 -3.41
C GLU A 23 6.47 1.70 -2.45
N ILE A 24 5.41 2.53 -2.46
CA ILE A 24 4.26 2.41 -1.56
C ILE A 24 3.11 1.73 -2.30
N PHE A 25 2.45 0.78 -1.64
CA PHE A 25 1.18 0.22 -2.08
C PHE A 25 0.08 1.28 -1.88
N ALA A 26 -0.30 1.96 -2.95
CA ALA A 26 -1.24 3.09 -2.92
C ALA A 26 -2.26 3.03 -4.08
N PRO A 27 -3.14 2.02 -4.12
CA PRO A 27 -4.17 1.95 -5.15
C PRO A 27 -5.05 3.20 -5.12
N GLY A 28 -5.27 3.82 -6.27
CA GLY A 28 -5.99 5.10 -6.36
C GLY A 28 -5.26 6.29 -5.72
N GLY A 29 -3.94 6.20 -5.53
CA GLY A 29 -3.10 7.25 -4.95
C GLY A 29 -3.10 7.31 -3.41
N LYS A 30 -3.91 6.46 -2.75
CA LYS A 30 -4.05 6.44 -1.29
C LYS A 30 -3.24 5.30 -0.69
N ALA A 31 -2.25 5.62 0.13
CA ALA A 31 -1.40 4.65 0.80
C ALA A 31 -2.25 3.63 1.57
N ILE A 32 -1.90 2.36 1.47
CA ILE A 32 -2.56 1.24 2.14
C ILE A 32 -4.09 1.29 2.06
N LYS A 33 -4.64 1.63 0.89
CA LYS A 33 -6.08 1.77 0.62
C LYS A 33 -6.79 2.87 1.44
N GLY A 34 -6.05 3.82 1.99
CA GLY A 34 -6.59 4.96 2.76
C GLY A 34 -6.83 4.68 4.24
N TYR A 35 -6.24 3.61 4.78
CA TYR A 35 -6.29 3.31 6.21
C TYR A 35 -5.21 4.08 6.98
N ASP A 36 -5.51 4.40 8.24
CA ASP A 36 -4.60 5.06 9.15
C ASP A 36 -3.50 4.09 9.59
N VAL A 37 -2.29 4.34 9.09
CA VAL A 37 -1.12 3.50 9.38
C VAL A 37 -0.74 3.51 10.87
N VAL A 38 -1.00 4.61 11.58
CA VAL A 38 -0.71 4.74 13.02
C VAL A 38 -1.69 3.91 13.85
N ALA A 39 -2.94 3.79 13.41
CA ALA A 39 -3.97 3.02 14.09
C ALA A 39 -3.63 1.52 14.20
N PHE A 40 -2.87 0.96 13.25
CA PHE A 40 -2.43 -0.44 13.32
C PHE A 40 -1.55 -0.73 14.55
N PHE A 41 -0.84 0.27 15.08
CA PHE A 41 0.00 0.15 16.26
C PHE A 41 -0.73 0.46 17.57
N LYS A 42 -1.75 1.34 17.53
CA LYS A 42 -2.44 1.85 18.74
C LYS A 42 -3.78 1.17 19.01
N ASP A 43 -4.57 0.95 17.96
CA ASP A 43 -5.99 0.59 18.06
C ASP A 43 -6.27 -0.86 17.65
N ALA A 44 -5.20 -1.66 17.48
CA ALA A 44 -5.23 -3.08 17.13
C ALA A 44 -6.05 -3.42 15.88
N GLY A 45 -6.22 -2.48 14.94
CA GLY A 45 -7.07 -2.72 13.77
C GLY A 45 -6.97 -1.68 12.66
N PRO A 46 -7.49 -2.02 11.47
CA PRO A 46 -7.58 -1.10 10.35
C PRO A 46 -8.68 -0.07 10.63
N VAL A 47 -8.28 1.21 10.80
CA VAL A 47 -9.21 2.34 10.91
C VAL A 47 -9.10 3.17 9.63
N ALA A 48 -10.23 3.44 8.96
CA ALA A 48 -10.23 4.27 7.77
C ALA A 48 -9.84 5.72 8.12
N GLY A 49 -8.97 6.32 7.33
CA GLY A 49 -8.63 7.73 7.44
C GLY A 49 -9.62 8.63 6.72
N ALA A 50 -9.53 9.94 6.96
CA ALA A 50 -10.33 10.95 6.27
C ALA A 50 -9.48 11.76 5.29
N ASP A 51 -10.05 12.13 4.13
CA ASP A 51 -9.34 12.95 3.13
C ASP A 51 -8.93 14.34 3.69
N SER A 52 -9.71 14.88 4.64
CA SER A 52 -9.40 16.13 5.36
C SER A 52 -8.23 16.01 6.34
N LEU A 53 -7.83 14.79 6.68
CA LEU A 53 -6.71 14.47 7.56
C LEU A 53 -5.67 13.68 6.76
N SER A 54 -5.06 14.35 5.77
CA SER A 54 -4.11 13.73 4.86
C SER A 54 -2.70 14.33 4.90
N TYR A 55 -1.72 13.55 4.45
CA TYR A 55 -0.33 13.97 4.30
C TYR A 55 0.31 13.29 3.10
N GLN A 56 0.98 14.08 2.25
CA GLN A 56 1.70 13.56 1.09
C GLN A 56 3.11 13.14 1.51
N TYR A 57 3.46 11.87 1.31
CA TYR A 57 4.79 11.34 1.65
C TYR A 57 5.14 10.12 0.78
N LYS A 58 6.37 10.05 0.28
CA LYS A 58 6.85 8.98 -0.64
C LYS A 58 5.89 8.70 -1.81
N ASP A 59 5.47 9.77 -2.49
CA ASP A 59 4.57 9.72 -3.66
C ASP A 59 3.21 9.06 -3.41
N ALA A 60 2.75 9.02 -2.15
CA ALA A 60 1.43 8.53 -1.77
C ALA A 60 0.71 9.50 -0.82
N GLN A 61 -0.62 9.55 -0.91
CA GLN A 61 -1.46 10.25 0.04
C GLN A 61 -1.78 9.34 1.23
N TRP A 62 -1.30 9.71 2.41
CA TRP A 62 -1.57 9.02 3.67
C TRP A 62 -2.78 9.66 4.34
N LEU A 63 -3.74 8.85 4.79
CA LEU A 63 -4.95 9.32 5.47
C LEU A 63 -4.93 8.89 6.94
N PHE A 64 -5.52 9.71 7.80
CA PHE A 64 -5.53 9.46 9.24
C PHE A 64 -6.93 9.59 9.82
N ALA A 65 -7.23 8.79 10.83
CA ALA A 65 -8.54 8.72 11.47
C ALA A 65 -8.77 9.91 12.40
N ASN A 66 -7.70 10.50 12.93
CA ASN A 66 -7.75 11.65 13.81
C ASN A 66 -6.48 12.52 13.70
N ARG A 67 -6.56 13.74 14.25
CA ARG A 67 -5.46 14.71 14.19
C ARG A 67 -4.20 14.24 14.93
N ALA A 68 -4.35 13.53 16.05
CA ALA A 68 -3.22 13.03 16.83
C ALA A 68 -2.39 11.98 16.04
N ASN A 69 -3.05 11.12 15.26
CA ASN A 69 -2.37 10.16 14.39
C ASN A 69 -1.66 10.85 13.22
N LEU A 70 -2.30 11.82 12.58
CA LEU A 70 -1.66 12.66 11.54
C LEU A 70 -0.39 13.34 12.08
N ASP A 71 -0.48 13.96 13.25
CA ASP A 71 0.65 14.69 13.85
C ASP A 71 1.77 13.71 14.29
N ALA A 72 1.41 12.53 14.82
CA ALA A 72 2.38 11.49 15.15
C ALA A 72 3.12 10.99 13.92
N PHE A 73 2.42 10.72 12.81
CA PHE A 73 3.05 10.31 11.56
C PHE A 73 3.98 11.39 11.01
N LYS A 74 3.56 12.66 11.00
CA LYS A 74 4.39 13.78 10.55
C LYS A 74 5.68 13.93 11.35
N ALA A 75 5.63 13.67 12.65
CA ALA A 75 6.78 13.77 13.53
C ALA A 75 7.83 12.68 13.26
N ASN A 76 7.39 11.45 12.93
CA ASN A 76 8.29 10.34 12.62
C ASN A 76 7.64 9.33 11.66
N PRO A 77 7.63 9.61 10.33
CA PRO A 77 6.97 8.74 9.36
C PRO A 77 7.53 7.32 9.37
N ASP A 78 8.86 7.20 9.43
CA ASP A 78 9.58 5.94 9.29
C ASP A 78 9.24 4.93 10.40
N MET A 79 8.82 5.40 11.58
CA MET A 79 8.34 4.54 12.67
C MET A 79 7.04 3.81 12.32
N TYR A 80 6.17 4.44 11.52
CA TYR A 80 4.86 3.90 11.20
C TYR A 80 4.80 3.24 9.82
N MET A 81 5.80 3.48 8.97
CA MET A 81 5.83 2.92 7.62
C MET A 81 5.71 1.38 7.65
N PRO A 82 4.78 0.80 6.87
CA PRO A 82 4.73 -0.64 6.69
C PRO A 82 6.00 -1.10 5.99
N GLN A 83 6.52 -2.25 6.41
CA GLN A 83 7.61 -2.90 5.70
C GLN A 83 7.17 -3.23 4.28
N TYR A 84 8.14 -3.14 3.37
CA TYR A 84 7.92 -3.38 1.94
C TYR A 84 6.81 -2.49 1.36
N GLY A 85 6.69 -1.26 1.87
CA GLY A 85 5.76 -0.25 1.37
C GLY A 85 4.27 -0.59 1.52
N GLY A 86 3.92 -1.62 2.29
CA GLY A 86 2.55 -2.11 2.42
C GLY A 86 2.14 -3.13 1.36
N TYR A 87 3.08 -3.57 0.51
CA TYR A 87 2.89 -4.75 -0.33
C TYR A 87 2.97 -6.04 0.52
N CYS A 88 2.56 -7.16 -0.07
CA CYS A 88 2.51 -8.45 0.61
C CYS A 88 3.92 -8.88 1.02
N ALA A 89 4.17 -8.96 2.32
CA ALA A 89 5.49 -9.33 2.85
C ALA A 89 5.90 -10.75 2.44
N TYR A 90 4.95 -11.69 2.39
CA TYR A 90 5.20 -13.00 1.82
C TYR A 90 5.57 -12.90 0.33
N GLY A 91 4.84 -12.14 -0.48
CA GLY A 91 5.17 -11.93 -1.90
C GLY A 91 6.57 -11.36 -2.10
N THR A 92 6.93 -10.35 -1.29
CA THR A 92 8.27 -9.76 -1.29
C THR A 92 9.34 -10.80 -0.97
N SER A 93 9.10 -11.71 -0.02
CA SER A 93 10.03 -12.81 0.28
C SER A 93 10.23 -13.80 -0.88
N GLN A 94 9.33 -13.76 -1.87
CA GLN A 94 9.38 -14.54 -3.12
C GLN A 94 9.82 -13.68 -4.32
N GLY A 95 10.42 -12.50 -4.08
CA GLY A 95 11.01 -11.66 -5.13
C GLY A 95 10.02 -10.88 -5.99
N HIS A 96 8.79 -10.64 -5.52
CA HIS A 96 7.80 -9.86 -6.28
C HIS A 96 6.89 -9.02 -5.38
N LYS A 97 6.33 -7.94 -5.96
CA LYS A 97 5.29 -7.14 -5.31
C LYS A 97 3.93 -7.79 -5.54
N ALA A 98 3.12 -7.91 -4.49
CA ALA A 98 1.73 -8.33 -4.58
C ALA A 98 0.85 -7.40 -3.71
N PRO A 99 -0.41 -7.16 -4.11
CA PRO A 99 -1.32 -6.32 -3.34
C PRO A 99 -1.60 -6.92 -1.96
N THR A 100 -2.23 -6.14 -1.08
CA THR A 100 -2.55 -6.56 0.28
C THR A 100 -3.97 -6.23 0.66
N GLU A 101 -4.51 -6.99 1.61
CA GLU A 101 -5.74 -6.65 2.30
C GLU A 101 -5.44 -6.03 3.66
N THR A 102 -6.18 -4.99 4.02
CA THR A 102 -5.92 -4.21 5.24
C THR A 102 -6.20 -5.00 6.50
N ASP A 103 -6.95 -6.10 6.42
CA ASP A 103 -7.24 -6.99 7.53
C ASP A 103 -6.18 -8.11 7.75
N THR A 104 -5.12 -8.13 6.93
CA THR A 104 -4.11 -9.21 6.94
C THR A 104 -2.75 -8.81 7.54
N TRP A 105 -2.77 -7.91 8.52
CA TRP A 105 -1.55 -7.34 9.10
C TRP A 105 -0.99 -8.14 10.28
N THR A 106 0.30 -7.98 10.53
CA THR A 106 0.99 -8.42 11.74
C THR A 106 1.98 -7.35 12.20
N ILE A 107 2.14 -7.18 13.50
CA ILE A 107 3.28 -6.45 14.09
C ILE A 107 4.30 -7.48 14.56
N VAL A 108 5.53 -7.36 14.09
CA VAL A 108 6.66 -8.20 14.52
C VAL A 108 7.86 -7.31 14.77
N ASN A 109 8.41 -7.35 15.98
CA ASN A 109 9.53 -6.49 16.40
C ASN A 109 9.28 -5.01 16.07
N ASP A 110 8.11 -4.50 16.48
CA ASP A 110 7.65 -3.12 16.25
C ASP A 110 7.56 -2.68 14.79
N LYS A 111 7.53 -3.63 13.85
CA LYS A 111 7.38 -3.37 12.42
C LYS A 111 6.06 -3.93 11.91
N LEU A 112 5.38 -3.14 11.07
CA LEU A 112 4.10 -3.48 10.45
C LEU A 112 4.31 -4.22 9.12
N TYR A 113 3.65 -5.37 8.97
CA TYR A 113 3.66 -6.18 7.75
C TYR A 113 2.24 -6.48 7.31
N PHE A 114 1.98 -6.45 6.01
CA PHE A 114 0.72 -6.85 5.40
C PHE A 114 0.90 -8.09 4.53
N ASN A 115 -0.19 -8.82 4.26
CA ASN A 115 -0.18 -10.00 3.40
C ASN A 115 -1.28 -9.92 2.34
N TYR A 116 -1.22 -10.82 1.35
CA TYR A 116 -2.17 -10.79 0.23
C TYR A 116 -3.60 -11.15 0.67
N ASN A 117 -3.72 -12.15 1.55
CA ASN A 117 -4.99 -12.60 2.10
C ASN A 117 -4.74 -13.35 3.42
N GLN A 118 -5.81 -13.77 4.09
CA GLN A 118 -5.74 -14.49 5.37
C GLN A 118 -4.91 -15.79 5.27
N LYS A 119 -5.02 -16.52 4.16
CA LYS A 119 -4.26 -17.76 3.97
C LYS A 119 -2.75 -17.51 3.88
N VAL A 120 -2.36 -16.47 3.17
CA VAL A 120 -0.97 -16.05 3.05
C VAL A 120 -0.47 -15.52 4.39
N LYS A 121 -1.29 -14.77 5.14
CA LYS A 121 -0.97 -14.35 6.51
C LYS A 121 -0.71 -15.55 7.43
N GLU A 122 -1.50 -16.61 7.37
CA GLU A 122 -1.25 -17.83 8.15
C GLU A 122 0.13 -18.45 7.83
N ASN A 123 0.50 -18.50 6.54
CA ASN A 123 1.79 -19.03 6.11
C ASN A 123 2.94 -18.11 6.54
N TRP A 124 2.74 -16.80 6.43
CA TRP A 124 3.65 -15.78 6.94
C TRP A 124 3.89 -15.96 8.44
N SER A 125 2.83 -16.01 9.25
CA SER A 125 2.94 -16.11 10.72
C SER A 125 3.65 -17.38 11.20
N LYS A 126 3.65 -18.46 10.41
CA LYS A 126 4.37 -19.70 10.76
C LYS A 126 5.89 -19.60 10.58
N LYS A 127 6.36 -18.69 9.72
CA LYS A 127 7.77 -18.62 9.28
C LYS A 127 8.28 -17.20 9.15
N TRP A 128 7.68 -16.25 9.87
CA TRP A 128 7.92 -14.82 9.68
C TRP A 128 9.40 -14.47 9.73
N ASP A 129 10.18 -15.11 10.60
CA ASP A 129 11.61 -14.82 10.77
C ASP A 129 12.43 -15.15 9.52
N GLU A 130 12.20 -16.33 8.93
CA GLU A 130 12.81 -16.73 7.66
C GLU A 130 12.35 -15.84 6.50
N LEU A 131 11.06 -15.53 6.46
CA LEU A 131 10.45 -14.77 5.37
C LEU A 131 10.85 -13.29 5.40
N ILE A 132 11.05 -12.69 6.59
CA ILE A 132 11.59 -11.34 6.74
C ILE A 132 12.99 -11.29 6.16
N ARG A 133 13.90 -12.20 6.53
CA ARG A 133 15.28 -12.18 5.99
C ARG A 133 15.31 -12.26 4.45
N LYS A 134 14.45 -13.09 3.86
CA LYS A 134 14.31 -13.17 2.40
C LYS A 134 13.76 -11.88 1.83
N ALA A 135 12.67 -11.37 2.39
CA ALA A 135 12.05 -10.14 1.93
C ALA A 135 12.98 -8.91 2.05
N ASP A 136 13.79 -8.82 3.11
CA ASP A 136 14.82 -7.79 3.27
C ASP A 136 15.89 -7.86 2.17
N THR A 137 16.23 -9.07 1.71
CA THR A 137 17.18 -9.29 0.60
C THR A 137 16.57 -8.90 -0.75
N GLU A 138 15.30 -9.27 -0.97
CA GLU A 138 14.60 -9.04 -2.23
C GLU A 138 14.13 -7.59 -2.40
N TRP A 139 13.74 -6.91 -1.31
CA TRP A 139 13.10 -5.61 -1.37
C TRP A 139 13.90 -4.53 -2.13
N PRO A 140 15.22 -4.36 -1.90
CA PRO A 140 16.02 -3.41 -2.67
C PRO A 140 16.04 -3.69 -4.19
N LEU A 141 15.82 -4.95 -4.59
CA LEU A 141 15.83 -5.38 -5.98
C LEU A 141 14.48 -5.17 -6.69
N ILE A 142 13.39 -5.01 -5.94
CA ILE A 142 12.03 -4.99 -6.50
C ILE A 142 11.21 -3.74 -6.19
N LYS A 143 11.60 -2.93 -5.20
CA LYS A 143 10.82 -1.76 -4.74
C LYS A 143 10.51 -0.75 -5.86
N ASP A 144 11.42 -0.60 -6.82
CA ASP A 144 11.32 0.36 -7.93
C ASP A 144 10.85 -0.30 -9.25
N LYS A 145 10.52 -1.60 -9.22
CA LYS A 145 9.99 -2.35 -10.37
C LYS A 145 8.47 -2.22 -10.43
N GLN A 146 7.90 -2.50 -11.59
CA GLN A 146 6.44 -2.62 -11.74
C GLN A 146 5.94 -3.90 -11.08
#